data_AF-A0A2A4VU43-F1
#
_entry.id   AF-A0A2A4VU43-F1
#
_cell.length_a   1.000
_cell.length_b   1.000
_cell.length_c   1.000
_cell.angle_alpha   90.00
_cell.angle_beta   90.00
_cell.angle_gamma   90.00
#
_symmetry.space_group_name_H-M   'P 1'
#
loop_
_entity.id
_entity.type
_entity.pdbx_description
1 polymer ?
#
loop_
_entity_poly.entity_id
_entity_poly.type
_entity_poly.pdbx_seq_one_letter_code
_entity_poly.pdbx_strand_id
1 'polypeptide(L)'
;MLVVAVGPANAQNRLDSNQTIQLALDIYSGIQRSTLPGSVAIKIKKLLESRTYRCTRVSEYQVFYQRPNLATLKVKCSGNRTYGLTVATNGYFAVYGGDGMLAPINQRDAVVYSIAAEGDVTEITGIDLQLGKQETEARFAAGGEFDYLYLGLIVLVIAALVGGMIAVFIRQWRKKQGRKPRQRMKPMKKFKMATSSALKDQLLLESKRSAKYVHYHACGIYIAVGKRGKRRLFLSKFWAKIYAMFSLNFYEATEMQLATLDLQSVYKAVELAAERKALKEEHVAVDASSDDGF
;
A
#
# COMPACT_ATOMS: atom_id res chain seq x y z
N MET A 1 35.57 -5.41 50.98
CA MET A 1 35.06 -5.93 49.70
C MET A 1 33.55 -6.02 49.79
N LEU A 2 32.84 -5.20 49.03
CA LEU A 2 31.37 -5.14 49.04
C LEU A 2 30.89 -5.93 47.81
N VAL A 3 30.31 -7.10 48.05
CA VAL A 3 29.78 -7.97 46.98
C VAL A 3 28.39 -7.44 46.61
N VAL A 4 28.30 -6.69 45.52
CA VAL A 4 27.04 -6.28 44.92
C VAL A 4 26.47 -7.50 44.17
N ALA A 5 25.45 -8.13 44.75
CA ALA A 5 24.73 -9.21 44.10
C ALA A 5 23.87 -8.65 42.95
N VAL A 6 24.32 -8.87 41.71
CA VAL A 6 23.53 -8.61 40.50
C VAL A 6 22.51 -9.74 40.36
N GLY A 7 21.31 -9.53 40.87
CA GLY A 7 20.18 -10.43 40.63
C GLY A 7 19.75 -10.40 39.16
N PRO A 8 19.16 -11.49 38.62
CA PRO A 8 18.79 -11.58 37.22
C PRO A 8 17.61 -10.64 36.91
N ALA A 9 17.89 -9.54 36.20
CA ALA A 9 16.91 -8.54 35.73
C ALA A 9 15.74 -9.12 34.90
N ASN A 10 15.84 -10.37 34.44
CA ASN A 10 14.80 -11.06 33.68
C ASN A 10 13.63 -11.57 34.52
N ALA A 11 13.77 -11.72 35.84
CA ALA A 11 12.67 -12.15 36.71
C ALA A 11 11.68 -11.01 37.00
N GLN A 12 12.16 -9.78 37.20
CA GLN A 12 11.31 -8.59 37.43
C GLN A 12 10.45 -8.25 36.21
N ASN A 13 11.03 -8.28 35.00
CA ASN A 13 10.27 -8.02 33.76
C ASN A 13 9.10 -8.99 33.52
N ARG A 14 9.17 -10.24 34.01
CA ARG A 14 8.08 -11.22 33.89
C ARG A 14 7.01 -11.08 34.97
N LEU A 15 7.39 -10.67 36.18
CA LEU A 15 6.44 -10.37 37.25
C LEU A 15 5.61 -9.13 36.90
N ASP A 16 6.23 -8.11 36.32
CA ASP A 16 5.55 -6.89 35.87
C ASP A 16 4.61 -7.16 34.68
N SER A 17 4.99 -8.03 33.75
CA SER A 17 4.11 -8.38 32.61
C SER A 17 2.83 -9.08 33.06
N ASN A 18 2.91 -10.03 33.98
CA ASN A 18 1.72 -10.75 34.46
C ASN A 18 0.77 -9.83 35.24
N GLN A 19 1.32 -8.88 36.01
CA GLN A 19 0.51 -7.88 36.71
C GLN A 19 -0.20 -6.94 35.72
N THR A 20 0.46 -6.48 34.66
CA THR A 20 -0.17 -5.62 33.65
C THR A 20 -1.29 -6.31 32.86
N ILE A 21 -1.09 -7.59 32.53
CA ILE A 21 -2.12 -8.44 31.89
C ILE A 21 -3.34 -8.56 32.82
N GLN A 22 -3.11 -8.84 34.10
CA GLN A 22 -4.20 -8.94 35.09
C GLN A 22 -4.94 -7.60 35.25
N LEU A 23 -4.21 -6.47 35.28
CA LEU A 23 -4.82 -5.15 35.32
C LEU A 23 -5.71 -4.89 34.09
N ALA A 24 -5.28 -5.29 32.90
CA ALA A 24 -6.08 -5.15 31.67
C ALA A 24 -7.36 -6.00 31.72
N LEU A 25 -7.27 -7.25 32.18
CA LEU A 25 -8.43 -8.14 32.37
C LEU A 25 -9.41 -7.61 33.41
N ASP A 26 -8.88 -7.06 34.50
CA ASP A 26 -9.64 -6.46 35.57
C ASP A 26 -10.37 -5.19 35.13
N ILE A 27 -9.75 -4.37 34.27
CA ILE A 27 -10.39 -3.19 33.66
C ILE A 27 -11.51 -3.66 32.73
N TYR A 28 -11.23 -4.61 31.84
CA TYR A 28 -12.21 -5.13 30.90
C TYR A 28 -13.44 -5.72 31.62
N SER A 29 -13.21 -6.61 32.59
CA SER A 29 -14.28 -7.20 33.40
C SER A 29 -14.99 -6.16 34.27
N GLY A 30 -14.27 -5.16 34.77
CA GLY A 30 -14.84 -4.04 35.52
C GLY A 30 -15.82 -3.20 34.70
N ILE A 31 -15.49 -2.95 33.43
CA ILE A 31 -16.37 -2.24 32.49
C ILE A 31 -17.61 -3.11 32.19
N GLN A 32 -17.41 -4.39 31.88
CA GLN A 32 -18.51 -5.27 31.49
C GLN A 32 -19.49 -5.57 32.63
N ARG A 33 -19.00 -5.66 33.87
CA ARG A 33 -19.80 -5.95 35.06
C ARG A 33 -20.38 -4.71 35.73
N SER A 34 -20.22 -3.52 35.13
CA SER A 34 -20.66 -2.25 35.73
C SER A 34 -20.12 -2.05 37.15
N THR A 35 -18.85 -2.39 37.37
CA THR A 35 -18.19 -2.13 38.67
C THR A 35 -18.07 -0.63 38.93
N LEU A 36 -17.89 -0.25 40.19
CA LEU A 36 -17.73 1.15 40.61
C LEU A 36 -16.69 1.88 39.74
N PRO A 37 -17.06 2.96 39.04
CA PRO A 37 -16.17 3.69 38.11
C PRO A 37 -14.84 4.11 38.71
N GLY A 38 -14.82 4.48 40.00
CA GLY A 38 -13.60 4.83 40.72
C GLY A 38 -12.58 3.69 40.79
N SER A 39 -13.03 2.44 40.97
CA SER A 39 -12.15 1.26 40.99
C SER A 39 -11.49 1.02 39.63
N VAL A 40 -12.28 1.15 38.55
CA VAL A 40 -11.80 1.04 37.17
C VAL A 40 -10.75 2.12 36.90
N ALA A 41 -11.01 3.36 37.32
CA ALA A 41 -10.08 4.48 37.14
C ALA A 41 -8.74 4.30 37.86
N ILE A 42 -8.74 3.72 39.07
CA ILE A 42 -7.50 3.38 39.80
C ILE A 42 -6.69 2.35 39.02
N LYS A 43 -7.34 1.33 38.44
CA LYS A 43 -6.67 0.30 37.65
C LYS A 43 -6.12 0.87 36.33
N ILE A 44 -6.90 1.73 35.67
CA ILE A 44 -6.46 2.47 34.47
C ILE A 44 -5.20 3.29 34.77
N LYS A 45 -5.17 4.03 35.88
CA LYS A 45 -3.99 4.80 36.30
C LYS A 45 -2.75 3.89 36.41
N LYS A 46 -2.87 2.79 37.15
CA LYS A 46 -1.76 1.83 37.34
C LYS A 46 -1.26 1.26 36.00
N LEU A 47 -2.17 0.98 35.07
CA LEU A 47 -1.82 0.48 33.73
C LEU A 47 -1.13 1.55 32.85
N LEU A 48 -1.48 2.83 33.01
CA LEU A 48 -0.81 3.92 32.31
C LEU A 48 0.60 4.16 32.88
N GLU A 49 0.74 4.14 34.21
CA GLU A 49 2.03 4.30 34.90
C GLU A 49 3.00 3.16 34.54
N SER A 50 2.52 1.92 34.38
CA SER A 50 3.35 0.78 33.97
C SER A 50 3.92 0.92 32.55
N ARG A 51 3.37 1.82 31.73
CA ARG A 51 3.85 2.14 30.37
C ARG A 51 4.58 3.49 30.32
N THR A 52 5.03 4.02 31.45
CA THR A 52 5.75 5.30 31.57
C THR A 52 4.94 6.54 31.19
N TYR A 53 3.61 6.43 31.06
CA TYR A 53 2.75 7.59 30.84
C TYR A 53 2.54 8.34 32.16
N ARG A 54 2.69 9.66 32.12
CA ARG A 54 2.49 10.53 33.29
C ARG A 54 0.98 10.76 33.49
N CYS A 55 0.37 9.98 34.37
CA CYS A 55 -1.01 10.17 34.79
C CYS A 55 -1.08 10.21 36.32
N THR A 56 -1.07 11.41 36.91
CA THR A 56 -1.18 11.56 38.37
C THR A 56 -2.53 11.05 38.89
N ARG A 57 -3.58 11.28 38.11
CA ARG A 57 -4.96 10.95 38.42
C ARG A 57 -5.80 10.87 37.14
N VAL A 58 -6.70 9.89 37.06
CA VAL A 58 -7.75 9.85 36.04
C VAL A 58 -8.89 10.76 36.48
N SER A 59 -9.15 11.81 35.70
CA SER A 59 -10.24 12.78 35.96
C SER A 59 -11.54 12.35 35.29
N GLU A 60 -11.48 11.88 34.06
CA GLU A 60 -12.63 11.43 33.29
C GLU A 60 -12.24 10.21 32.46
N TYR A 61 -13.17 9.28 32.27
CA TYR A 61 -13.03 8.28 31.21
C TYR A 61 -14.36 8.02 30.51
N GLN A 62 -14.26 7.64 29.24
CA GLN A 62 -15.39 7.39 28.36
C GLN A 62 -15.16 6.08 27.61
N VAL A 63 -16.11 5.15 27.68
CA VAL A 63 -16.08 3.91 26.91
C VAL A 63 -16.71 4.21 25.55
N PHE A 64 -15.89 4.37 24.51
CA PHE A 64 -16.39 4.75 23.18
C PHE A 64 -16.58 3.55 22.25
N TYR A 65 -15.93 2.42 22.54
CA TYR A 65 -16.04 1.22 21.72
C TYR A 65 -16.04 -0.04 22.59
N GLN A 66 -17.01 -0.92 22.40
CA GLN A 66 -17.12 -2.18 23.14
C GLN A 66 -17.56 -3.30 22.19
N ARG A 67 -16.77 -4.36 22.15
CA ARG A 67 -17.03 -5.64 21.49
C ARG A 67 -16.97 -6.75 22.54
N PRO A 68 -17.53 -7.94 22.27
CA PRO A 68 -17.52 -9.07 23.21
C PRO A 68 -16.13 -9.49 23.74
N ASN A 69 -15.06 -9.11 23.04
CA ASN A 69 -13.68 -9.45 23.39
C ASN A 69 -12.75 -8.23 23.53
N LEU A 70 -13.25 -7.01 23.37
CA LEU A 70 -12.42 -5.81 23.27
C LEU A 70 -13.18 -4.57 23.68
N ALA A 71 -12.64 -3.78 24.60
CA ALA A 71 -13.17 -2.48 24.97
C ALA A 71 -12.11 -1.40 24.73
N THR A 72 -12.54 -0.25 24.23
CA THR A 72 -11.68 0.91 24.02
C THR A 72 -12.24 2.12 24.74
N LEU A 73 -11.36 2.77 25.48
CA LEU A 73 -11.66 3.89 26.36
C LEU A 73 -10.86 5.13 25.94
N LYS A 74 -11.48 6.29 26.05
CA LYS A 74 -10.78 7.57 26.14
C LYS A 74 -10.62 7.93 27.61
N VAL A 75 -9.42 8.25 28.04
CA VAL A 75 -9.07 8.51 29.44
C VAL A 75 -8.41 9.88 29.52
N LYS A 76 -8.95 10.78 30.34
CA LYS A 76 -8.38 12.11 30.58
C LYS A 76 -7.71 12.14 31.94
N CYS A 77 -6.41 12.38 31.94
CA CYS A 77 -5.62 12.54 33.16
C CYS A 77 -5.59 14.00 33.64
N SER A 78 -5.40 14.21 34.94
CA SER A 78 -5.15 15.52 35.53
C SER A 78 -3.92 16.16 34.88
N GLY A 79 -4.08 17.37 34.33
CA GLY A 79 -3.09 18.01 33.45
C GLY A 79 -3.43 17.99 31.95
N ASN A 80 -4.69 17.72 31.59
CA ASN A 80 -5.27 17.84 30.24
C ASN A 80 -4.66 16.94 29.15
N ARG A 81 -4.10 15.78 29.52
CA ARG A 81 -3.68 14.77 28.54
C ARG A 81 -4.76 13.71 28.38
N THR A 82 -5.18 13.49 27.14
CA THR A 82 -6.12 12.42 26.78
C THR A 82 -5.36 11.25 26.19
N TYR A 83 -5.65 10.06 26.70
CA TYR A 83 -5.11 8.78 26.28
C TYR A 83 -6.22 7.89 25.74
N GLY A 84 -5.90 7.10 24.73
CA GLY A 84 -6.71 5.99 24.26
C GLY A 84 -6.19 4.71 24.88
N LEU A 85 -7.07 3.94 25.48
CA LEU A 85 -6.76 2.66 26.10
C LEU A 85 -7.64 1.58 25.47
N THR A 86 -7.04 0.62 24.78
CA THR A 86 -7.70 -0.60 24.33
C THR A 86 -7.37 -1.73 25.28
N VAL A 87 -8.36 -2.47 25.75
CA VAL A 87 -8.21 -3.68 26.58
C VAL A 87 -9.04 -4.82 25.99
N ALA A 88 -8.56 -6.05 26.11
CA ALA A 88 -9.23 -7.24 25.55
C ALA A 88 -9.36 -8.37 26.57
N THR A 89 -10.24 -9.34 26.28
CA THR A 89 -10.52 -10.51 27.13
C THR A 89 -9.34 -11.47 27.29
N ASN A 90 -8.35 -11.40 26.40
CA ASN A 90 -7.11 -12.15 26.49
C ASN A 90 -6.00 -11.40 27.25
N GLY A 91 -6.31 -10.25 27.84
CA GLY A 91 -5.36 -9.41 28.57
C GLY A 91 -4.42 -8.61 27.68
N TYR A 92 -4.65 -8.61 26.36
CA TYR A 92 -4.02 -7.64 25.47
C TYR A 92 -4.47 -6.24 25.85
N PHE A 93 -3.51 -5.31 25.86
CA PHE A 93 -3.80 -3.90 26.03
C PHE A 93 -2.89 -3.03 25.15
N ALA A 94 -3.42 -1.90 24.71
CA ALA A 94 -2.69 -0.89 23.97
C ALA A 94 -3.03 0.49 24.52
N VAL A 95 -2.01 1.33 24.71
CA VAL A 95 -2.16 2.71 25.14
C VAL A 95 -1.58 3.61 24.05
N TYR A 96 -2.34 4.62 23.63
CA TYR A 96 -1.93 5.59 22.61
C TYR A 96 -2.34 7.02 23.00
N GLY A 97 -1.68 8.03 22.46
CA GLY A 97 -1.97 9.45 22.70
C GLY A 97 -1.14 10.10 23.82
N GLY A 98 -1.67 11.17 24.40
CA GLY A 98 -0.98 12.03 25.39
C GLY A 98 -0.22 13.23 24.82
N ASP A 99 -0.24 13.38 23.50
CA ASP A 99 0.39 14.42 22.68
C ASP A 99 -0.63 15.42 22.08
N GLY A 100 -1.93 15.23 22.38
CA GLY A 100 -3.01 16.06 21.84
C GLY A 100 -3.56 15.60 20.49
N MET A 101 -3.11 14.46 19.94
CA MET A 101 -3.68 13.91 18.69
C MET A 101 -5.07 13.29 18.89
N LEU A 102 -5.43 12.94 20.12
CA LEU A 102 -6.75 12.42 20.44
C LEU A 102 -7.74 13.56 20.66
N ALA A 103 -8.86 13.50 19.94
CA ALA A 103 -9.98 14.41 20.17
C ALA A 103 -10.40 14.36 21.65
N PRO A 104 -10.77 15.51 22.25
CA PRO A 104 -11.20 15.57 23.63
C PRO A 104 -12.43 14.68 23.87
N ILE A 105 -12.65 14.29 25.12
CA ILE A 105 -13.84 13.55 25.53
C ILE A 105 -15.07 14.40 25.20
N ASN A 106 -15.99 13.83 24.43
CA ASN A 106 -17.19 14.50 23.97
C ASN A 106 -18.40 13.79 24.56
N GLN A 107 -19.28 14.52 25.24
CA GLN A 107 -20.48 13.97 25.88
C GLN A 107 -21.47 13.36 24.88
N ARG A 108 -21.35 13.68 23.59
CA ARG A 108 -22.20 13.12 22.51
C ARG A 108 -21.80 11.71 22.08
N ASP A 109 -20.56 11.30 22.35
CA ASP A 109 -20.02 10.04 21.79
C ASP A 109 -20.46 8.83 22.62
N ALA A 110 -20.49 8.96 23.95
CA ALA A 110 -20.84 7.91 24.92
C ALA A 110 -20.90 8.48 26.36
N VAL A 111 -21.34 7.66 27.32
CA VAL A 111 -21.36 7.98 28.76
C VAL A 111 -19.96 8.37 29.27
N VAL A 112 -19.87 9.51 29.96
CA VAL A 112 -18.64 10.03 30.56
C VAL A 112 -18.71 9.87 32.07
N TYR A 113 -17.74 9.15 32.63
CA TYR A 113 -17.57 9.01 34.08
C TYR A 113 -16.56 10.05 34.55
N SER A 114 -17.00 11.03 35.33
CA SER A 114 -16.13 12.04 35.96
C SER A 114 -15.83 11.64 37.40
N ILE A 115 -14.57 11.74 37.80
CA ILE A 115 -14.07 11.29 39.10
C ILE A 115 -13.45 12.49 39.82
N ALA A 116 -14.23 13.10 40.70
CA ALA A 116 -13.88 14.30 41.46
C ALA A 116 -12.78 14.02 42.51
N ALA A 117 -12.01 15.05 42.87
CA ALA A 117 -10.80 14.96 43.71
C ALA A 117 -10.95 14.04 44.94
N GLU A 118 -12.11 14.07 45.57
CA GLU A 118 -12.48 13.36 46.80
C GLU A 118 -12.84 11.89 46.59
N GLY A 119 -12.88 11.42 45.33
CA GLY A 119 -13.27 10.06 44.97
C GLY A 119 -14.73 9.95 44.53
N ASP A 120 -15.49 11.03 44.68
CA ASP A 120 -16.88 11.10 44.23
C ASP A 120 -16.97 10.95 42.72
N VAL A 121 -17.84 10.05 42.29
CA VAL A 121 -18.11 9.78 40.89
C VAL A 121 -19.35 10.57 40.50
N THR A 122 -19.20 11.50 39.57
CA THR A 122 -20.31 12.22 38.96
C THR A 122 -20.46 11.73 37.53
N GLU A 123 -21.66 11.28 37.18
CA GLU A 123 -21.99 10.92 35.81
C GLU A 123 -22.40 12.19 35.08
N ILE A 124 -21.53 12.69 34.20
CA ILE A 124 -21.77 13.91 33.44
C ILE A 124 -22.24 13.48 32.04
N THR A 125 -23.51 13.09 31.93
CA THR A 125 -24.13 12.81 30.64
C THR A 125 -25.13 13.90 30.29
N GLY A 126 -24.99 14.51 29.12
CA GLY A 126 -26.02 15.38 28.53
C GLY A 126 -27.20 14.60 27.92
N ILE A 127 -27.25 13.29 28.16
CA ILE A 127 -28.22 12.33 27.63
C ILE A 127 -28.75 11.55 28.85
N ASP A 128 -30.07 11.38 28.93
CA ASP A 128 -30.73 10.59 29.96
C ASP A 128 -30.09 9.19 30.02
N LEU A 129 -29.68 8.75 31.21
CA LEU A 129 -28.80 7.58 31.39
C LEU A 129 -29.39 6.31 30.76
N GLN A 130 -30.71 6.18 30.81
CA GLN A 130 -31.48 5.11 30.19
C GLN A 130 -31.39 5.19 28.66
N LEU A 131 -31.56 6.39 28.09
CA LEU A 131 -31.51 6.63 26.65
C LEU A 131 -30.09 6.47 26.11
N GLY A 132 -29.07 6.93 26.84
CA GLY A 132 -27.68 6.76 26.47
C GLY A 132 -27.25 5.29 26.49
N LYS A 133 -27.66 4.52 27.51
CA LYS A 133 -27.44 3.07 27.53
C LYS A 133 -28.16 2.38 26.38
N GLN A 134 -29.43 2.70 26.13
CA GLN A 134 -30.21 2.13 25.03
C GLN A 134 -29.65 2.49 23.65
N GLU A 135 -29.23 3.73 23.41
CA GLU A 135 -28.61 4.12 22.13
C GLU A 135 -27.25 3.46 21.95
N THR A 136 -26.46 3.33 23.01
CA THR A 136 -25.16 2.66 22.93
C THR A 136 -25.36 1.16 22.71
N GLU A 137 -26.27 0.51 23.45
CA GLU A 137 -26.68 -0.88 23.24
C GLU A 137 -27.30 -1.12 21.86
N ALA A 138 -28.11 -0.18 21.34
CA ALA A 138 -28.67 -0.26 20.00
C ALA A 138 -27.60 -0.10 18.92
N ARG A 139 -26.61 0.78 19.11
CA ARG A 139 -25.44 0.87 18.23
C ARG A 139 -24.57 -0.40 18.32
N PHE A 140 -24.47 -1.03 19.48
CA PHE A 140 -23.77 -2.30 19.67
C PHE A 140 -24.51 -3.49 19.04
N ALA A 141 -25.83 -3.56 19.17
CA ALA A 141 -26.67 -4.60 18.55
C ALA A 141 -26.75 -4.43 17.04
N ALA A 142 -26.90 -3.20 16.55
CA ALA A 142 -26.94 -2.88 15.12
C ALA A 142 -25.60 -3.15 14.42
N GLY A 143 -24.47 -3.09 15.14
CA GLY A 143 -23.14 -3.36 14.57
C GLY A 143 -22.95 -4.78 14.03
N GLY A 144 -23.80 -5.75 14.40
CA GLY A 144 -23.74 -7.11 13.86
C GLY A 144 -24.57 -7.29 12.59
N GLU A 145 -25.84 -6.88 12.61
CA GLU A 145 -26.80 -7.25 11.56
C GLU A 145 -26.62 -6.44 10.26
N PHE A 146 -26.28 -5.14 10.37
CA PHE A 146 -26.01 -4.32 9.19
C PHE A 146 -24.70 -4.70 8.49
N ASP A 147 -23.73 -5.24 9.24
CA ASP A 147 -22.44 -5.70 8.70
C ASP A 147 -22.62 -6.93 7.79
N TYR A 148 -23.51 -7.87 8.14
CA TYR A 148 -23.79 -9.04 7.30
C TYR A 148 -24.55 -8.67 6.01
N LEU A 149 -25.50 -7.74 6.09
CA LEU A 149 -26.24 -7.28 4.92
C LEU A 149 -25.33 -6.53 3.96
N TYR A 150 -24.47 -5.66 4.48
CA TYR A 150 -23.46 -4.94 3.69
C TYR A 150 -22.41 -5.88 3.09
N LEU A 151 -21.90 -6.85 3.86
CA LEU A 151 -21.00 -7.89 3.38
C LEU A 151 -21.66 -8.71 2.26
N GLY A 152 -22.92 -9.11 2.42
CA GLY A 152 -23.69 -9.82 1.41
C GLY A 152 -23.83 -9.01 0.11
N LEU A 153 -24.09 -7.71 0.21
CA LEU A 153 -24.20 -6.80 -0.93
C LEU A 153 -22.86 -6.66 -1.67
N ILE A 154 -21.75 -6.52 -0.94
CA ILE A 154 -20.40 -6.49 -1.53
C ILE A 154 -20.09 -7.79 -2.26
N VAL A 155 -20.38 -8.94 -1.64
CA VAL A 155 -20.15 -10.27 -2.26
C VAL A 155 -20.96 -10.40 -3.56
N LEU A 156 -22.21 -9.93 -3.58
CA LEU A 156 -23.06 -9.94 -4.77
C LEU A 156 -22.48 -9.06 -5.89
N VAL A 157 -22.00 -7.86 -5.56
CA VAL A 157 -21.33 -6.96 -6.53
C VAL A 157 -20.06 -7.61 -7.11
N ILE A 158 -19.23 -8.23 -6.27
CA ILE A 158 -18.02 -8.93 -6.73
C ILE A 158 -18.39 -10.11 -7.64
N ALA A 159 -19.40 -10.90 -7.26
CA ALA A 159 -19.88 -12.01 -8.07
C ALA A 159 -20.39 -11.55 -9.44
N ALA A 160 -21.09 -10.41 -9.50
CA ALA A 160 -21.56 -9.83 -10.75
C ALA A 160 -20.39 -9.38 -11.66
N LEU A 161 -19.35 -8.75 -11.10
CA LEU A 161 -18.16 -8.35 -11.85
C LEU A 161 -17.39 -9.55 -12.41
N VAL A 162 -17.16 -10.57 -11.58
CA VAL A 162 -16.47 -11.80 -11.99
C VAL A 162 -17.29 -12.54 -13.05
N GLY A 163 -18.60 -12.68 -12.84
CA GLY A 163 -19.52 -13.27 -13.81
C GLY A 163 -19.52 -12.53 -15.15
N GLY A 164 -19.51 -11.19 -15.13
CA GLY A 164 -19.39 -10.36 -16.33
C GLY A 164 -18.09 -10.60 -17.09
N MET A 165 -16.95 -10.68 -16.40
CA MET A 165 -15.67 -10.99 -17.02
C MET A 165 -15.66 -12.39 -17.66
N ILE A 166 -16.19 -13.41 -16.97
CA ILE A 166 -16.30 -14.77 -17.49
C ILE A 166 -17.20 -14.80 -18.73
N ALA A 167 -18.35 -14.12 -18.70
CA ALA A 167 -19.27 -14.05 -19.83
C ALA A 167 -18.64 -13.39 -21.05
N VAL A 168 -17.89 -12.29 -20.87
CA VAL A 168 -17.15 -11.63 -21.96
C VAL A 168 -16.06 -12.56 -22.51
N PHE A 169 -15.34 -13.27 -21.65
CA PHE A 169 -14.31 -14.22 -22.04
C PHE A 169 -14.87 -15.38 -22.87
N ILE A 170 -15.95 -16.02 -22.39
CA ILE A 170 -16.65 -17.09 -23.11
C ILE A 170 -17.17 -16.58 -24.46
N ARG A 171 -17.75 -15.36 -24.49
CA ARG A 171 -18.25 -14.76 -25.74
C ARG A 171 -17.12 -14.52 -26.74
N GLN A 172 -15.96 -14.03 -26.28
CA GLN A 172 -14.78 -13.89 -27.14
C GLN A 172 -14.24 -15.23 -27.62
N TRP A 173 -14.23 -16.25 -26.76
CA TRP A 173 -13.72 -17.57 -27.08
C TRP A 173 -14.60 -18.29 -28.10
N ARG A 174 -15.93 -18.27 -27.92
CA ARG A 174 -16.90 -18.78 -28.91
C ARG A 174 -16.78 -18.08 -30.26
N LYS A 175 -16.58 -16.76 -30.27
CA LYS A 175 -16.30 -16.00 -31.51
C LYS A 175 -15.00 -16.44 -32.21
N LYS A 176 -14.02 -16.96 -31.47
CA LYS A 176 -12.77 -17.48 -32.06
C LYS A 176 -12.93 -18.90 -32.60
N GLN A 177 -13.75 -19.75 -31.97
CA GLN A 177 -14.02 -21.11 -32.45
C GLN A 177 -14.91 -21.15 -33.71
N GLY A 178 -15.86 -20.21 -33.85
CA GLY A 178 -16.72 -20.12 -35.04
C GLY A 178 -16.06 -19.52 -36.29
N ARG A 179 -14.80 -19.07 -36.20
CA ARG A 179 -14.07 -18.57 -37.37
C ARG A 179 -13.44 -19.75 -38.10
N LYS A 180 -14.03 -20.12 -39.25
CA LYS A 180 -13.42 -21.00 -40.26
C LYS A 180 -11.91 -20.67 -40.39
N PRO A 181 -11.03 -21.67 -40.56
CA PRO A 181 -9.60 -21.45 -40.70
C PRO A 181 -9.36 -20.35 -41.73
N ARG A 182 -8.67 -19.28 -41.32
CA ARG A 182 -8.40 -18.08 -42.13
C ARG A 182 -7.65 -18.47 -43.39
N GLN A 183 -8.37 -18.88 -44.42
CA GLN A 183 -7.85 -18.90 -45.77
C GLN A 183 -7.53 -17.45 -46.14
N ARG A 184 -6.23 -17.16 -46.25
CA ARG A 184 -5.65 -15.94 -46.82
C ARG A 184 -6.19 -14.65 -46.20
N MET A 185 -5.77 -14.36 -44.96
CA MET A 185 -5.71 -12.94 -44.56
C MET A 185 -4.70 -12.24 -45.47
N LYS A 186 -5.21 -11.36 -46.35
CA LYS A 186 -4.40 -10.37 -47.06
C LYS A 186 -3.45 -9.72 -46.04
N PRO A 187 -2.14 -9.62 -46.32
CA PRO A 187 -1.20 -9.03 -45.38
C PRO A 187 -1.72 -7.63 -45.05
N MET A 188 -2.03 -7.40 -43.77
CA MET A 188 -2.31 -6.04 -43.31
C MET A 188 -1.13 -5.18 -43.75
N LYS A 189 -1.43 -4.01 -44.35
CA LYS A 189 -0.44 -2.97 -44.66
C LYS A 189 0.43 -2.83 -43.42
N LYS A 190 1.65 -3.38 -43.49
CA LYS A 190 2.66 -3.18 -42.47
C LYS A 190 2.93 -1.69 -42.52
N PHE A 191 2.38 -0.92 -41.57
CA PHE A 191 2.89 0.42 -41.33
C PHE A 191 4.39 0.25 -41.16
N LYS A 192 5.17 0.80 -42.10
CA LYS A 192 6.62 0.78 -42.10
C LYS A 192 7.09 1.68 -40.94
N MET A 193 6.83 1.24 -39.70
CA MET A 193 7.33 1.85 -38.47
C MET A 193 8.67 1.21 -38.14
N ALA A 194 9.65 1.46 -39.02
CA ALA A 194 10.96 0.88 -38.91
C ALA A 194 11.99 1.99 -38.99
N THR A 195 12.23 2.63 -37.84
CA THR A 195 13.58 3.07 -37.52
C THR A 195 14.53 1.95 -37.95
N SER A 196 15.49 2.29 -38.81
CA SER A 196 16.38 1.31 -39.45
C SER A 196 17.02 0.43 -38.40
N SER A 197 17.21 -0.86 -38.71
CA SER A 197 17.86 -1.77 -37.74
C SER A 197 19.21 -1.20 -37.33
N ALA A 198 20.00 -0.68 -38.27
CA ALA A 198 21.30 -0.06 -37.99
C ALA A 198 21.24 1.02 -36.90
N LEU A 199 20.23 1.90 -36.93
CA LEU A 199 20.09 2.95 -35.92
C LEU A 199 19.79 2.39 -34.53
N LYS A 200 18.96 1.33 -34.46
CA LYS A 200 18.68 0.66 -33.17
C LYS A 200 19.92 -0.06 -32.61
N ASP A 201 20.79 -0.54 -33.48
CA ASP A 201 22.03 -1.22 -33.10
C ASP A 201 23.04 -0.23 -32.55
N GLN A 202 23.20 0.92 -33.22
CA GLN A 202 24.06 2.00 -32.75
C GLN A 202 23.58 2.56 -31.40
N LEU A 203 22.28 2.87 -31.29
CA LEU A 203 21.69 3.33 -30.02
C LEU A 203 21.88 2.31 -28.90
N LEU A 204 21.87 1.01 -29.20
CA LEU A 204 22.14 -0.02 -28.21
C LEU A 204 23.59 0.01 -27.74
N LEU A 205 24.56 0.20 -28.64
CA LEU A 205 25.99 0.29 -28.31
C LEU A 205 26.31 1.51 -27.43
N GLU A 206 25.66 2.64 -27.69
CA GLU A 206 25.82 3.88 -26.92
C GLU A 206 25.08 3.86 -25.57
N SER A 207 24.12 2.93 -25.40
CA SER A 207 23.27 2.86 -24.21
C SER A 207 23.91 2.12 -23.02
N LYS A 208 23.59 2.59 -21.81
CA LYS A 208 23.98 1.92 -20.56
C LYS A 208 22.92 0.89 -20.14
N ARG A 209 23.35 -0.29 -19.69
CA ARG A 209 22.42 -1.35 -19.26
C ARG A 209 21.74 -0.94 -17.94
N SER A 210 20.42 -0.83 -17.92
CA SER A 210 19.64 -0.50 -16.72
C SER A 210 19.04 -1.73 -16.04
N ALA A 211 18.68 -2.76 -16.82
CA ALA A 211 18.16 -4.03 -16.33
C ALA A 211 18.48 -5.19 -17.31
N LYS A 212 18.08 -6.41 -16.95
CA LYS A 212 18.22 -7.58 -17.84
C LYS A 212 17.39 -7.34 -19.11
N TYR A 213 18.06 -7.23 -20.26
CA TYR A 213 17.47 -6.94 -21.58
C TYR A 213 16.85 -5.54 -21.74
N VAL A 214 17.15 -4.59 -20.85
CA VAL A 214 16.70 -3.20 -20.97
C VAL A 214 17.88 -2.26 -20.80
N HIS A 215 18.08 -1.41 -21.78
CA HIS A 215 19.16 -0.43 -21.85
C HIS A 215 18.56 0.98 -21.84
N TYR A 216 19.32 1.93 -21.32
CA TYR A 216 18.94 3.33 -21.23
C TYR A 216 19.94 4.18 -22.02
N HIS A 217 19.40 4.99 -22.93
CA HIS A 217 20.18 5.91 -23.74
C HIS A 217 20.17 7.32 -23.11
N ALA A 218 21.24 8.09 -23.30
CA ALA A 218 21.37 9.43 -22.74
C ALA A 218 20.26 10.40 -23.20
N CYS A 219 19.66 10.14 -24.36
CA CYS A 219 18.52 10.90 -24.88
C CYS A 219 17.18 10.60 -24.18
N GLY A 220 17.17 9.85 -23.08
CA GLY A 220 15.94 9.56 -22.31
C GLY A 220 15.12 8.37 -22.80
N ILE A 221 15.63 7.59 -23.75
CA ILE A 221 14.93 6.44 -24.32
C ILE A 221 15.38 5.14 -23.66
N TYR A 222 14.41 4.24 -23.44
CA TYR A 222 14.66 2.86 -23.03
C TYR A 222 14.61 1.92 -24.23
N ILE A 223 15.67 1.14 -24.43
CA ILE A 223 15.81 0.15 -25.48
C ILE A 223 15.63 -1.23 -24.86
N ALA A 224 14.57 -1.95 -25.23
CA ALA A 224 14.34 -3.30 -24.75
C ALA A 224 14.62 -4.34 -25.84
N VAL A 225 15.33 -5.40 -25.45
CA VAL A 225 15.68 -6.54 -26.30
C VAL A 225 14.74 -7.70 -25.96
N GLY A 226 13.85 -8.05 -26.88
CA GLY A 226 12.93 -9.17 -26.70
C GLY A 226 13.63 -10.53 -26.79
N LYS A 227 12.91 -11.62 -26.46
CA LYS A 227 13.44 -13.00 -26.48
C LYS A 227 14.05 -13.46 -27.81
N ARG A 228 13.61 -12.89 -28.93
CA ARG A 228 14.11 -13.17 -30.29
C ARG A 228 15.14 -12.15 -30.79
N GLY A 229 15.78 -11.39 -29.90
CA GLY A 229 16.74 -10.34 -30.26
C GLY A 229 16.11 -9.09 -30.89
N LYS A 230 14.78 -8.99 -30.95
CA LYS A 230 14.09 -7.81 -31.51
C LYS A 230 14.24 -6.63 -30.57
N ARG A 231 14.72 -5.50 -31.12
CA ARG A 231 14.98 -4.25 -30.39
C ARG A 231 13.83 -3.27 -30.59
N ARG A 232 13.30 -2.75 -29.48
CA ARG A 232 12.16 -1.83 -29.44
C ARG A 232 12.48 -0.65 -28.54
N LEU A 233 12.00 0.52 -28.93
CA LEU A 233 12.27 1.79 -28.25
C LEU A 233 11.03 2.20 -27.44
N PHE A 234 11.23 2.62 -26.20
CA PHE A 234 10.16 3.02 -25.28
C PHE A 234 10.56 4.29 -24.54
N LEU A 235 9.60 5.18 -24.30
CA LEU A 235 9.81 6.37 -23.45
C LEU A 235 9.78 6.03 -21.95
N SER A 236 9.12 4.92 -21.59
CA SER A 236 8.94 4.50 -20.21
C SER A 236 9.65 3.18 -19.90
N LYS A 237 10.38 3.17 -18.79
CA LYS A 237 11.06 1.99 -18.25
C LYS A 237 10.11 0.83 -17.98
N PHE A 238 8.88 1.12 -17.54
CA PHE A 238 7.87 0.11 -17.21
C PHE A 238 7.47 -0.70 -18.45
N TRP A 239 7.13 -0.02 -19.55
CA TRP A 239 6.75 -0.67 -20.81
C TRP A 239 7.92 -1.44 -21.45
N ALA A 240 9.14 -0.90 -21.35
CA ALA A 240 10.35 -1.61 -21.77
C ALA A 240 10.53 -2.94 -21.02
N LYS A 241 10.28 -2.96 -19.70
CA LYS A 241 10.35 -4.17 -18.88
C LYS A 241 9.26 -5.19 -19.22
N ILE A 242 8.02 -4.72 -19.45
CA ILE A 242 6.91 -5.58 -19.91
C ILE A 242 7.26 -6.22 -21.24
N TYR A 243 7.81 -5.45 -22.19
CA TYR A 243 8.23 -5.98 -23.48
C TYR A 243 9.34 -7.03 -23.35
N ALA A 244 10.37 -6.76 -22.54
CA ALA A 244 11.46 -7.71 -22.31
C ALA A 244 10.97 -9.04 -21.72
N MET A 245 10.00 -8.99 -20.81
CA MET A 245 9.49 -10.18 -20.11
C MET A 245 8.48 -10.98 -20.95
N PHE A 246 7.51 -10.28 -21.54
CA PHE A 246 6.33 -10.89 -22.18
C PHE A 246 6.29 -10.74 -23.71
N SER A 247 7.21 -9.97 -24.31
CA SER A 247 7.22 -9.66 -25.75
C SER A 247 5.93 -8.99 -26.26
N LEU A 248 5.26 -8.23 -25.41
CA LEU A 248 4.03 -7.48 -25.72
C LEU A 248 4.37 -6.05 -26.19
N ASN A 249 3.92 -5.68 -27.38
CA ASN A 249 4.21 -4.39 -28.02
C ASN A 249 3.16 -3.34 -27.63
N PHE A 250 3.24 -2.80 -26.42
CA PHE A 250 2.39 -1.69 -26.00
C PHE A 250 3.23 -0.42 -25.86
N TYR A 251 2.74 0.69 -26.42
CA TYR A 251 3.36 2.01 -26.30
C TYR A 251 4.83 2.08 -26.77
N GLU A 252 5.14 1.45 -27.91
CA GLU A 252 6.42 1.69 -28.61
C GLU A 252 6.50 3.17 -29.00
N ALA A 253 7.68 3.80 -28.82
CA ALA A 253 7.89 5.19 -29.14
C ALA A 253 7.65 5.43 -30.64
N THR A 254 6.81 6.42 -30.97
CA THR A 254 6.52 6.77 -32.37
C THR A 254 7.63 7.62 -32.97
N GLU A 255 7.75 7.65 -34.30
CA GLU A 255 8.74 8.51 -34.98
C GLU A 255 8.60 9.99 -34.60
N MET A 256 7.37 10.48 -34.41
CA MET A 256 7.16 11.86 -33.93
C MET A 256 7.73 12.08 -32.52
N GLN A 257 7.52 11.13 -31.61
CA GLN A 257 8.06 11.21 -30.25
C GLN A 257 9.59 11.09 -30.22
N LEU A 258 10.14 10.30 -31.15
CA LEU A 258 11.57 10.19 -31.36
C LEU A 258 12.15 11.46 -32.01
N ALA A 259 11.42 12.12 -32.90
CA ALA A 259 11.84 13.38 -33.52
C ALA A 259 11.79 14.57 -32.56
N THR A 260 10.90 14.55 -31.55
CA THR A 260 10.86 15.58 -30.50
C THR A 260 11.98 15.45 -29.48
N LEU A 261 12.51 14.24 -29.30
CA LEU A 261 13.77 14.06 -28.60
C LEU A 261 14.86 14.49 -29.57
N ASP A 262 15.94 15.11 -29.08
CA ASP A 262 17.05 15.67 -29.87
C ASP A 262 17.92 14.57 -30.56
N LEU A 263 17.24 13.65 -31.23
CA LEU A 263 17.75 12.59 -32.07
C LEU A 263 18.11 13.13 -33.45
N GLN A 264 17.82 14.40 -33.79
CA GLN A 264 18.26 14.99 -35.06
C GLN A 264 19.78 14.90 -35.23
N SER A 265 20.54 15.09 -34.15
CA SER A 265 22.00 14.90 -34.13
C SER A 265 22.39 13.44 -34.45
N VAL A 266 21.67 12.47 -33.89
CA VAL A 266 21.91 11.04 -34.10
C VAL A 266 21.49 10.60 -35.51
N TYR A 267 20.35 11.06 -36.02
CA TYR A 267 19.91 10.78 -37.39
C TYR A 267 20.90 11.34 -38.40
N LYS A 268 21.36 12.58 -38.22
CA LYS A 268 22.36 13.20 -39.09
C LYS A 268 23.70 12.46 -39.04
N ALA A 269 24.12 11.98 -37.86
CA ALA A 269 25.33 11.17 -37.72
C ALA A 269 25.21 9.80 -38.41
N VAL A 270 24.04 9.15 -38.33
CA VAL A 270 23.77 7.86 -38.99
C VAL A 270 23.72 8.01 -40.51
N GLU A 271 23.10 9.07 -41.01
CA GLU A 271 23.01 9.38 -42.44
C GLU A 271 24.40 9.64 -43.03
N LEU A 272 25.22 10.47 -42.36
CA LEU A 272 26.62 10.70 -42.74
C LEU A 272 27.48 9.42 -42.67
N ALA A 273 27.22 8.53 -41.70
CA ALA A 273 27.93 7.26 -41.61
C ALA A 273 27.53 6.30 -42.76
N ALA A 274 26.27 6.30 -43.17
CA ALA A 274 25.79 5.54 -44.31
C ALA A 274 26.38 6.06 -45.63
N GLU A 275 26.40 7.38 -45.84
CA GLU A 275 27.02 8.01 -47.01
C GLU A 275 28.52 7.69 -47.10
N ARG A 276 29.25 7.79 -45.98
CA ARG A 276 30.68 7.42 -45.95
C ARG A 276 30.93 5.95 -46.28
N LYS A 277 30.00 5.07 -45.89
CA LYS A 277 30.13 3.64 -46.19
C LYS A 277 29.88 3.38 -47.69
N ALA A 278 28.87 4.02 -48.28
CA ALA A 278 28.61 3.96 -49.72
C ALA A 278 29.80 4.48 -50.53
N LEU A 279 30.39 5.62 -50.16
CA LEU A 279 31.58 6.17 -50.82
C LEU A 279 32.80 5.25 -50.71
N LYS A 280 32.99 4.57 -49.56
CA LYS A 280 34.07 3.57 -49.43
C LYS A 280 33.85 2.36 -50.31
N GLU A 281 32.61 1.90 -50.46
CA GLU A 281 32.28 0.77 -51.33
C GLU A 281 32.46 1.13 -52.82
N GLU A 282 32.17 2.38 -53.23
CA GLU A 282 32.47 2.87 -54.57
C GLU A 282 33.98 2.94 -54.85
N HIS A 283 34.78 3.49 -53.92
CA HIS A 283 36.24 3.56 -54.10
C HIS A 283 36.91 2.17 -54.15
N VAL A 284 36.46 1.22 -53.33
CA VAL A 284 36.98 -0.16 -53.37
C VAL A 284 36.61 -0.88 -54.67
N ALA A 285 35.45 -0.57 -55.27
CA ALA A 285 35.05 -1.14 -56.55
C ALA A 285 35.87 -0.59 -57.74
N VAL A 286 36.30 0.68 -57.68
CA VAL A 286 37.14 1.29 -58.72
C VAL A 286 38.55 0.71 -58.70
N ASP A 287 39.15 0.54 -57.52
CA ASP A 287 40.51 0.01 -57.38
C ASP A 287 40.60 -1.47 -57.83
N ALA A 288 39.55 -2.27 -57.55
CA ALA A 288 39.47 -3.67 -57.97
C ALA A 288 39.34 -3.87 -59.50
N SER A 289 39.01 -2.82 -60.26
CA SER A 289 38.88 -2.88 -61.73
C SER A 289 40.15 -2.46 -62.48
N SER A 290 41.20 -2.04 -61.77
CA SER A 290 42.45 -1.55 -62.38
C SER A 290 43.60 -2.56 -62.39
N ASP A 291 43.42 -3.75 -61.80
CA ASP A 291 44.49 -4.76 -61.62
C ASP A 291 44.51 -5.90 -62.67
N ASP A 292 43.63 -5.89 -63.69
CA ASP A 292 43.59 -6.92 -64.75
C ASP A 292 44.45 -6.56 -65.99
N GLY A 293 45.48 -5.73 -65.82
CA GLY A 293 46.25 -5.14 -66.91
C GLY A 293 47.75 -5.25 -66.80
N PHE A 294 48.31 -6.45 -66.57
CA PHE A 294 49.67 -6.83 -67.02
C PHE A 294 49.86 -8.34 -67.11
#